data_AF-A0A2G3EDG5-F1
#
_entry.id   AF-A0A2G3EDG5-F1
#
_cell.length_a   1.000
_cell.length_b   1.000
_cell.length_c   1.000
_cell.angle_alpha   90.00
_cell.angle_beta   90.00
_cell.angle_gamma   90.00
#
_symmetry.space_group_name_H-M   'P 1'
#
loop_
_entity.id
_entity.type
_entity.pdbx_description
1 polymer ?
#
loop_
_entity_poly.entity_id
_entity_poly.type
_entity_poly.pdbx_seq_one_letter_code
_entity_poly.pdbx_strand_id
1 'polypeptide(L)'
;MADNKRKAAPAFDIRDLFSKENLPLISLIVLGIFAVVSLIVTIAVFHINPIIACVMVILEAALAACLNQIPIWIHGLVFIAQIVIGIMASQVPFMIFMAFIYVLGVAFLYVWANR
;
A
#
# COMPACT_ATOMS: atom_id res chain seq x y z
N MET A 1 -8.33 53.35 -13.34
CA MET A 1 -7.45 52.38 -12.68
C MET A 1 -8.11 51.02 -12.80
N ALA A 2 -7.45 50.06 -13.45
CA ALA A 2 -8.04 48.79 -13.87
C ALA A 2 -8.26 47.83 -12.69
N ASP A 3 -9.47 47.29 -12.59
CA ASP A 3 -9.89 46.26 -11.63
C ASP A 3 -9.22 44.92 -12.00
N ASN A 4 -8.25 44.52 -11.18
CA ASN A 4 -7.47 43.30 -11.35
C ASN A 4 -8.27 42.10 -10.82
N LYS A 5 -9.11 41.51 -11.69
CA LYS A 5 -9.72 40.19 -11.44
C LYS A 5 -8.64 39.11 -11.37
N ARG A 6 -8.06 38.93 -10.19
CA ARG A 6 -7.29 37.74 -9.83
C ARG A 6 -8.20 36.53 -10.00
N LYS A 7 -8.01 35.77 -11.08
CA LYS A 7 -8.61 34.45 -11.24
C LYS A 7 -8.21 33.63 -10.01
N ALA A 8 -9.18 33.33 -9.16
CA ALA A 8 -9.01 32.35 -8.11
C ALA A 8 -8.53 31.06 -8.79
N ALA A 9 -7.33 30.59 -8.41
CA ALA A 9 -6.89 29.26 -8.77
C ALA A 9 -7.98 28.26 -8.35
N PRO A 10 -8.22 27.17 -9.10
CA PRO A 10 -9.10 26.12 -8.63
C PRO A 10 -8.49 25.60 -7.33
N ALA A 11 -9.10 25.96 -6.19
CA ALA A 11 -8.80 25.32 -4.93
C ALA A 11 -9.29 23.88 -5.11
N PHE A 12 -8.38 23.01 -5.55
CA PHE A 12 -8.60 21.57 -5.57
C PHE A 12 -8.78 21.18 -4.11
N ASP A 13 -10.04 21.15 -3.67
CA ASP A 13 -10.39 21.01 -2.27
C ASP A 13 -10.11 19.55 -1.88
N ILE A 14 -8.90 19.32 -1.39
CA ILE A 14 -8.35 18.01 -1.01
C ILE A 14 -9.28 17.31 -0.01
N ARG A 15 -10.06 18.12 0.74
CA ARG A 15 -11.05 17.67 1.73
C ARG A 15 -12.31 17.09 1.09
N ASP A 16 -12.74 17.64 -0.04
CA ASP A 16 -13.90 17.14 -0.80
C ASP A 16 -13.56 15.80 -1.47
N LEU A 17 -12.32 15.66 -1.93
CA LEU A 17 -11.74 14.37 -2.33
C LEU A 17 -11.66 13.38 -1.17
N PHE A 18 -11.27 13.80 0.04
CA PHE A 18 -11.22 12.98 1.26
C PHE A 18 -12.58 12.70 1.92
N SER A 19 -13.68 12.86 1.19
CA SER A 19 -15.01 12.45 1.66
C SER A 19 -15.06 10.94 1.93
N LYS A 20 -15.84 10.54 2.95
CA LYS A 20 -16.00 9.12 3.37
C LYS A 20 -16.39 8.18 2.22
N GLU A 21 -17.06 8.74 1.21
CA GLU A 21 -17.54 8.05 0.01
C GLU A 21 -16.38 7.64 -0.92
N ASN A 22 -15.31 8.44 -0.93
CA ASN A 22 -14.14 8.30 -1.79
C ASN A 22 -12.94 7.68 -1.05
N LEU A 23 -13.00 7.50 0.27
CA LEU A 23 -11.96 6.84 1.08
C LEU A 23 -11.47 5.50 0.51
N PRO A 24 -12.34 4.56 0.08
CA PRO A 24 -11.85 3.33 -0.54
C PRO A 24 -11.12 3.59 -1.85
N LEU A 25 -11.59 4.55 -2.66
CA LEU A 25 -10.96 4.90 -3.93
C LEU A 25 -9.59 5.56 -3.72
N ILE A 26 -9.49 6.48 -2.74
CA ILE A 26 -8.24 7.11 -2.33
C ILE A 26 -7.26 6.06 -1.81
N SER A 27 -7.73 5.16 -0.94
CA SER A 27 -6.87 4.12 -0.39
C SER A 27 -6.35 3.17 -1.48
N LEU A 28 -7.13 2.92 -2.54
CA LEU A 28 -6.68 2.17 -3.71
C LEU A 28 -5.62 2.93 -4.51
N ILE A 29 -5.81 4.24 -4.72
CA ILE A 29 -4.82 5.10 -5.40
C ILE A 29 -3.51 5.14 -4.61
N VAL A 30 -3.58 5.29 -3.28
CA VAL A 30 -2.41 5.29 -2.39
C VAL A 30 -1.70 3.95 -2.44
N LEU A 31 -2.43 2.83 -2.37
CA LEU A 31 -1.87 1.49 -2.49
C LEU A 31 -1.19 1.28 -3.86
N GLY A 32 -1.81 1.76 -4.93
CA GLY A 32 -1.25 1.70 -6.29
C GLY A 32 0.03 2.51 -6.45
N ILE A 33 0.06 3.76 -5.97
CA ILE A 33 1.28 4.58 -5.96
C ILE A 33 2.37 3.90 -5.13
N PHE A 34 2.03 3.39 -3.95
CA PHE A 34 2.98 2.72 -3.08
C PHE A 34 3.53 1.43 -3.70
N ALA A 35 2.70 0.65 -4.40
CA ALA A 35 3.14 -0.53 -5.14
C ALA A 35 4.15 -0.16 -6.24
N VAL A 36 3.91 0.91 -7.01
CA VAL A 36 4.86 1.38 -8.03
C VAL A 36 6.17 1.87 -7.39
N VAL A 37 6.09 2.65 -6.32
CA VAL A 37 7.28 3.09 -5.57
C VAL A 37 8.04 1.88 -5.05
N SER A 38 7.34 0.87 -4.55
CA SER A 38 7.94 -0.34 -4.02
C SER A 38 8.69 -1.16 -5.06
N LEU A 39 8.17 -1.20 -6.30
CA LEU A 39 8.85 -1.81 -7.44
C LEU A 39 10.15 -1.07 -7.76
N ILE A 40 10.11 0.26 -7.83
CA ILE A 40 11.28 1.09 -8.12
C ILE A 40 12.35 0.93 -7.04
N VAL A 41 11.96 0.98 -5.76
CA VAL A 41 12.87 0.78 -4.62
C VAL A 41 13.49 -0.60 -4.66
N THR A 42 12.71 -1.64 -4.99
CA THR A 42 13.21 -3.02 -5.08
C THR A 42 14.28 -3.16 -6.16
N ILE A 43 14.04 -2.58 -7.33
CA ILE A 43 15.00 -2.64 -8.45
C ILE A 43 16.26 -1.83 -8.13
N ALA A 44 16.10 -0.62 -7.60
CA ALA A 44 17.18 0.33 -7.41
C ALA A 44 18.07 0.00 -6.19
N VAL A 45 17.48 -0.51 -5.10
CA VAL A 45 18.20 -0.76 -3.84
C VAL A 45 18.60 -2.22 -3.70
N PHE A 46 17.70 -3.15 -4.03
CA PHE A 46 17.91 -4.57 -3.78
C PHE A 46 18.40 -5.34 -5.02
N HIS A 47 18.39 -4.72 -6.22
CA HIS A 47 18.78 -5.37 -7.48
C HIS A 47 18.07 -6.73 -7.72
N ILE A 48 16.87 -6.91 -7.16
CA ILE A 48 16.07 -8.12 -7.32
C ILE A 48 15.24 -8.03 -8.62
N ASN A 49 14.97 -9.17 -9.25
CA ASN A 49 14.12 -9.23 -10.44
C ASN A 49 12.75 -8.59 -10.18
N PRO A 50 12.30 -7.63 -11.02
CA PRO A 50 11.04 -6.91 -10.82
C PRO A 50 9.82 -7.83 -10.88
N ILE A 51 9.91 -8.92 -11.63
CA ILE A 51 8.86 -9.95 -11.71
C ILE A 51 8.62 -10.56 -10.33
N ILE A 52 9.69 -10.88 -9.59
CA ILE A 52 9.60 -11.47 -8.25
C ILE A 52 8.96 -10.46 -7.29
N ALA A 53 9.40 -9.20 -7.34
CA ALA A 53 8.84 -8.13 -6.51
C ALA A 53 7.34 -7.94 -6.77
N CYS A 54 6.91 -7.94 -8.03
CA CYS A 54 5.51 -7.79 -8.41
C CYS A 54 4.66 -8.97 -7.93
N VAL A 55 5.15 -10.20 -8.12
CA VAL A 55 4.47 -11.41 -7.62
C VAL A 55 4.31 -11.37 -6.10
N MET A 56 5.34 -10.95 -5.37
CA MET A 56 5.27 -10.80 -3.91
C MET A 56 4.23 -9.75 -3.49
N VAL A 57 4.21 -8.57 -4.12
CA VAL A 57 3.19 -7.53 -3.84
C VAL A 57 1.77 -8.05 -4.06
N ILE A 58 1.54 -8.79 -5.14
CA ILE A 58 0.24 -9.42 -5.43
C ILE A 58 -0.09 -10.46 -4.35
N LEU A 59 0.89 -11.26 -3.93
CA LEU A 59 0.74 -12.25 -2.87
C LEU A 59 0.37 -11.59 -1.53
N GLU A 60 1.01 -10.50 -1.14
CA GLU A 60 0.68 -9.76 0.07
C GLU A 60 -0.76 -9.23 0.03
N ALA A 61 -1.16 -8.66 -1.11
CA ALA A 61 -2.52 -8.16 -1.30
C ALA A 61 -3.56 -9.29 -1.29
N ALA A 62 -3.24 -10.44 -1.91
CA ALA A 62 -4.09 -11.63 -1.89
C ALA A 62 -4.20 -12.22 -0.48
N LEU A 63 -3.10 -12.31 0.27
CA LEU A 63 -3.10 -12.76 1.65
C LEU A 63 -3.92 -11.83 2.54
N ALA A 64 -3.76 -10.52 2.40
CA ALA A 64 -4.58 -9.54 3.11
C ALA A 64 -6.07 -9.73 2.77
N ALA A 65 -6.40 -9.98 1.49
CA ALA A 65 -7.78 -10.23 1.06
C ALA A 65 -8.36 -11.53 1.62
N CYS A 66 -7.59 -12.62 1.60
CA CYS A 66 -7.97 -13.90 2.16
C CYS A 66 -8.15 -13.85 3.69
N LEU A 67 -7.33 -13.04 4.39
CA LEU A 67 -7.39 -12.89 5.84
C LEU A 67 -8.31 -11.76 6.31
N ASN A 68 -8.95 -11.01 5.40
CA ASN A 68 -9.77 -9.86 5.76
C ASN A 68 -10.90 -10.18 6.76
N GLN A 69 -11.43 -11.42 6.72
CA GLN A 69 -12.49 -11.88 7.64
C GLN A 69 -11.98 -12.70 8.84
N ILE A 70 -10.66 -12.83 8.98
CA ILE A 70 -10.00 -13.67 9.98
C ILE A 70 -9.43 -12.78 11.10
N PRO A 71 -9.45 -13.22 12.37
CA PRO A 71 -8.93 -12.44 13.50
C PRO A 71 -7.49 -11.93 13.31
N ILE A 72 -7.19 -10.79 13.92
CA ILE A 72 -5.89 -10.09 13.85
C ILE A 72 -4.69 -10.97 14.29
N TRP A 73 -4.94 -12.01 15.07
CA TRP A 73 -3.95 -13.01 15.49
C TRP A 73 -3.28 -13.73 14.31
N ILE A 74 -4.02 -14.01 13.23
CA ILE A 74 -3.46 -14.69 12.06
C ILE A 74 -2.60 -13.73 11.22
N HIS A 75 -2.91 -12.43 11.21
CA HIS A 75 -2.04 -11.43 10.58
C HIS A 75 -0.66 -11.38 11.26
N GLY A 76 -0.63 -11.51 12.60
CA GLY A 76 0.62 -11.66 13.35
C GLY A 76 1.41 -12.91 12.97
N LEU A 77 0.73 -14.03 12.71
CA LEU A 77 1.37 -15.27 12.25
C LEU A 77 2.00 -15.11 10.86
N VAL A 78 1.30 -14.47 9.92
CA VAL A 78 1.83 -14.16 8.59
C VAL A 78 3.08 -13.29 8.70
N PHE A 79 3.05 -12.26 9.55
CA PHE A 79 4.19 -11.38 9.77
C PHE A 79 5.42 -12.12 10.33
N ILE A 80 5.21 -13.05 11.27
CA ILE A 80 6.29 -13.89 11.81
C ILE A 80 6.87 -14.80 10.72
N ALA A 81 6.01 -15.46 9.94
CA ALA A 81 6.45 -16.31 8.82
C ALA A 81 7.27 -15.52 7.81
N GLN A 82 6.86 -14.27 7.55
CA GLN A 82 7.54 -13.37 6.63
C GLN A 82 8.95 -13.03 7.13
N ILE A 83 9.11 -12.68 8.41
CA ILE A 83 10.44 -12.44 9.01
C ILE A 83 11.33 -13.68 8.90
N VAL A 84 10.80 -14.88 9.19
CA VAL A 84 11.56 -16.14 9.11
C VAL A 84 12.07 -16.39 7.69
N ILE A 85 11.20 -16.24 6.69
CA ILE A 85 11.58 -16.39 5.27
C ILE A 85 12.60 -15.32 4.88
N GLY A 86 12.45 -14.09 5.37
CA GLY A 86 13.41 -13.00 5.10
C GLY A 86 14.81 -13.28 5.65
N ILE A 87 14.89 -13.88 6.85
CA ILE A 87 16.16 -14.32 7.45
C ILE A 87 16.76 -15.47 6.64
N MET A 88 15.97 -16.48 6.27
CA MET A 88 16.44 -17.61 5.46
C MET A 88 16.94 -17.18 4.08
N ALA A 89 16.28 -16.20 3.46
CA ALA A 89 16.67 -15.66 2.17
C ALA A 89 17.85 -14.66 2.26
N SER A 90 18.32 -14.31 3.47
CA SER A 90 19.31 -13.24 3.71
C SER A 90 18.91 -11.85 3.15
N GLN A 91 17.62 -11.66 2.91
CA GLN A 91 17.02 -10.47 2.29
C GLN A 91 16.01 -9.82 3.25
N VAL A 92 16.39 -9.74 4.53
CA VAL A 92 15.60 -9.11 5.61
C VAL A 92 15.07 -7.72 5.25
N PRO A 93 15.87 -6.78 4.71
CA PRO A 93 15.36 -5.44 4.40
C PRO A 93 14.29 -5.42 3.29
N PHE A 94 14.39 -6.29 2.29
CA PHE A 94 13.35 -6.48 1.28
C PHE A 94 12.06 -7.05 1.91
N MET A 95 12.21 -7.97 2.85
CA MET A 95 11.08 -8.62 3.50
C MET A 95 10.32 -7.69 4.45
N ILE A 96 11.03 -6.82 5.17
CA ILE A 96 10.40 -5.75 5.98
C ILE A 96 9.59 -4.81 5.08
N PHE A 97 10.12 -4.48 3.91
CA PHE A 97 9.44 -3.61 2.96
C PHE A 97 8.16 -4.24 2.40
N MET A 98 8.18 -5.55 2.11
CA MET A 98 6.96 -6.31 1.76
C MET A 98 5.94 -6.32 2.89
N ALA A 99 6.39 -6.43 4.15
CA ALA A 99 5.49 -6.39 5.29
C ALA A 99 4.79 -5.03 5.45
N PHE A 100 5.42 -3.91 5.06
CA PHE A 100 4.73 -2.61 4.97
C PHE A 100 3.62 -2.62 3.93
N ILE A 101 3.84 -3.25 2.77
CA ILE A 101 2.81 -3.40 1.73
C ILE A 101 1.65 -4.22 2.25
N TYR A 102 1.93 -5.31 2.96
CA TYR A 102 0.90 -6.14 3.60
C TYR A 102 0.02 -5.33 4.54
N VAL A 103 0.62 -4.56 5.46
CA VAL A 103 -0.12 -3.70 6.40
C VAL A 103 -0.98 -2.66 5.66
N LEU A 104 -0.46 -2.06 4.59
CA LEU A 104 -1.22 -1.12 3.76
C LEU A 104 -2.38 -1.81 3.03
N GLY A 105 -2.18 -3.04 2.54
CA GLY A 105 -3.23 -3.86 1.93
C GLY A 105 -4.34 -4.23 2.91
N VAL A 106 -3.97 -4.60 4.13
CA VAL A 106 -4.92 -4.87 5.23
C VAL A 106 -5.66 -3.59 5.61
N ALA A 107 -4.98 -2.45 5.73
CA ALA A 107 -5.61 -1.16 6.00
C ALA A 107 -6.58 -0.75 4.89
N PHE A 108 -6.20 -0.94 3.62
CA PHE A 108 -7.07 -0.72 2.47
C PHE A 108 -8.34 -1.57 2.55
N LEU A 109 -8.18 -2.88 2.79
CA LEU A 109 -9.31 -3.80 2.92
C LEU A 109 -10.18 -3.49 4.13
N TYR A 110 -9.59 -3.07 5.24
CA TYR A 110 -10.32 -2.64 6.43
C TYR A 110 -11.16 -1.38 6.15
N VAL A 111 -10.57 -0.37 5.49
CA VAL A 111 -11.28 0.84 5.06
C VAL A 111 -12.39 0.52 4.06
N TRP A 112 -12.17 -0.46 3.18
CA TRP A 112 -13.16 -0.89 2.20
C TRP A 112 -14.29 -1.75 2.80
N ALA A 113 -13.97 -2.64 3.75
CA ALA A 113 -14.92 -3.55 4.39
C ALA A 113 -15.75 -2.88 5.50
N ASN A 114 -15.25 -1.80 6.11
CA ASN A 114 -15.99 -0.99 7.09
C ASN A 114 -16.84 0.12 6.42
N ARG A 115 -17.26 -0.09 5.17
CA ARG A 115 -18.20 0.75 4.43
C ARG A 115 -19.59 0.13 4.48
#